data_AF-A0A8S1DPX3-F1
#
_entry.id   AF-A0A8S1DPX3-F1
#
_cell.length_a   1.000
_cell.length_b   1.000
_cell.length_c   1.000
_cell.angle_alpha   90.00
_cell.angle_beta   90.00
_cell.angle_gamma   90.00
#
_symmetry.space_group_name_H-M   'P 1'
#
loop_
_entity.id
_entity.type
_entity.pdbx_description
1 polymer ?
#
loop_
_entity_poly.entity_id
_entity_poly.type
_entity_poly.pdbx_seq_one_letter_code
_entity_poly.pdbx_strand_id
1 'polypeptide(L)'
;MATATWFFVREEMVLTIEDLNAKHFIDGEPFMVARAWHEQNLLPGHLKLEEHAAYFSYQGQSVRKREFQVLLGGKLEWRFHSQGEPLPANALQAGRTCRHEPLFVGRIEVDGIKLNGHVQRDVCYVVVDGQVIEKKSFEILTVK
;
A
#
# COMPACT_ATOMS: atom_id res chain seq x y z
N MET A 1 11.98 -18.67 -8.23
CA MET A 1 10.92 -18.18 -7.33
C MET A 1 10.74 -16.70 -7.60
N ALA A 2 9.52 -16.20 -7.82
CA ALA A 2 9.30 -14.78 -8.08
C ALA A 2 9.39 -13.99 -6.77
N THR A 3 10.36 -13.09 -6.67
CA THR A 3 10.59 -12.21 -5.51
C THR A 3 9.80 -10.92 -5.69
N ALA A 4 9.22 -10.40 -4.59
CA ALA A 4 8.60 -9.08 -4.60
C ALA A 4 9.69 -8.00 -4.77
N THR A 5 9.51 -7.10 -5.73
CA THR A 5 10.45 -6.02 -6.04
C THR A 5 9.76 -4.66 -6.06
N TRP A 6 10.53 -3.60 -5.86
CA TRP A 6 10.02 -2.23 -5.88
C TRP A 6 10.56 -1.53 -7.12
N PHE A 7 9.67 -1.23 -8.07
CA PHE A 7 10.01 -0.50 -9.28
C PHE A 7 9.81 1.00 -9.07
N PHE A 8 10.83 1.80 -9.34
CA PHE A 8 10.77 3.24 -9.14
C PHE A 8 10.09 3.93 -10.32
N VAL A 9 9.06 4.71 -10.03
CA VAL A 9 8.28 5.53 -10.95
C VAL A 9 8.72 6.97 -10.82
N ARG A 10 9.05 7.61 -11.95
CA ARG A 10 9.43 9.02 -12.08
C ARG A 10 8.26 9.81 -12.63
N GLU A 11 8.25 11.11 -12.40
CA GLU A 11 7.14 12.00 -12.78
C GLU A 11 6.87 12.00 -14.29
N GLU A 12 7.90 11.86 -15.12
CA GLU A 12 7.79 11.83 -16.58
C GLU A 12 7.30 10.49 -17.15
N MET A 13 7.23 9.43 -16.33
CA MET A 13 6.84 8.11 -16.81
C MET A 13 5.32 7.97 -16.87
N VAL A 14 4.83 7.54 -18.03
CA VAL A 14 3.45 7.11 -18.23
C VAL A 14 3.41 5.61 -17.93
N LEU A 15 2.56 5.21 -16.99
CA LEU A 15 2.43 3.81 -16.57
C LEU A 15 1.23 3.19 -17.25
N THR A 16 1.43 2.02 -17.86
CA THR A 16 0.33 1.18 -18.33
C THR A 16 0.16 -0.03 -17.40
N ILE A 17 -1.01 -0.69 -17.49
CA ILE A 17 -1.25 -1.98 -16.81
C ILE A 17 -0.21 -3.02 -17.22
N GLU A 18 0.29 -2.94 -18.46
CA GLU A 18 1.28 -3.85 -19.02
C GLU A 18 2.66 -3.61 -18.39
N ASP A 19 3.09 -2.35 -18.25
CA ASP A 19 4.37 -1.97 -17.63
C ASP A 19 4.48 -2.49 -16.20
N LEU A 20 3.36 -2.42 -15.48
CA LEU A 20 3.29 -2.83 -14.09
C LEU A 20 3.20 -4.35 -13.90
N ASN A 21 3.11 -5.14 -14.98
CA ASN A 21 2.61 -6.52 -14.87
C ASN A 21 1.36 -6.58 -13.96
N ALA A 22 0.54 -5.52 -13.94
CA ALA A 22 -0.61 -5.34 -13.04
C ALA A 22 -1.79 -6.24 -13.44
N LYS A 23 -1.51 -7.30 -14.20
CA LYS A 23 -2.33 -8.51 -14.30
C LYS A 23 -2.23 -9.37 -13.03
N HIS A 24 -1.41 -9.01 -12.04
CA HIS A 24 -1.53 -9.56 -10.70
C HIS A 24 -2.79 -8.99 -10.04
N PHE A 25 -3.88 -9.72 -10.20
CA PHE A 25 -5.06 -9.57 -9.37
C PHE A 25 -4.85 -10.42 -8.12
N ILE A 26 -5.04 -9.84 -6.93
CA ILE A 26 -5.16 -10.62 -5.71
C ILE A 26 -6.63 -10.51 -5.28
N ASP A 27 -7.31 -11.66 -5.24
CA ASP A 27 -8.76 -11.75 -5.02
C ASP A 27 -9.62 -11.01 -6.07
N GLY A 28 -9.16 -11.00 -7.34
CA GLY A 28 -9.91 -10.40 -8.44
C GLY A 28 -9.75 -8.88 -8.60
N GLU A 29 -8.97 -8.23 -7.73
CA GLU A 29 -8.74 -6.78 -7.75
C GLU A 29 -7.29 -6.41 -8.15
N PRO A 30 -7.09 -5.32 -8.93
CA PRO A 30 -5.76 -4.88 -9.36
C PRO A 30 -4.85 -4.59 -8.16
N PHE A 31 -3.65 -5.20 -8.17
CA PHE A 31 -2.65 -4.99 -7.14
C PHE A 31 -1.88 -3.68 -7.36
N MET A 32 -2.34 -2.59 -6.74
CA MET A 32 -1.79 -1.24 -6.90
C MET A 32 -1.16 -0.69 -5.61
N VAL A 33 -0.23 -1.45 -5.02
CA VAL A 33 0.50 -1.03 -3.81
C VAL A 33 1.67 -0.14 -4.21
N ALA A 34 1.71 1.07 -3.65
CA ALA A 34 2.81 2.02 -3.83
C ALA A 34 3.49 2.34 -2.50
N ARG A 35 4.71 2.88 -2.57
CA ARG A 35 5.37 3.55 -1.45
C ARG A 35 6.17 4.77 -1.90
N ALA A 36 6.27 5.79 -1.06
CA ALA A 36 7.06 6.98 -1.37
C ALA A 36 7.70 7.60 -0.12
N TRP A 37 8.77 8.37 -0.33
CA TRP A 37 9.36 9.17 0.74
C TRP A 37 8.58 10.46 0.95
N HIS A 38 8.25 10.75 2.20
CA HIS A 38 7.65 12.00 2.64
C HIS A 38 8.14 12.33 4.05
N GLU A 39 8.81 13.48 4.20
CA GLU A 39 9.35 13.95 5.49
C GLU A 39 10.16 12.88 6.25
N GLN A 40 11.07 12.18 5.54
CA GLN A 40 11.91 11.09 6.07
C GLN A 40 11.13 9.82 6.49
N ASN A 41 9.85 9.73 6.17
CA ASN A 41 9.04 8.52 6.29
C ASN A 41 8.96 7.85 4.92
N LEU A 42 9.06 6.53 4.88
CA LEU A 42 8.74 5.74 3.69
C LEU A 42 7.32 5.20 3.89
N LEU A 43 6.35 5.82 3.21
CA LEU A 43 4.92 5.58 3.43
C LEU A 43 4.37 4.61 2.38
N PRO A 44 3.74 3.49 2.78
CA PRO A 44 2.90 2.68 1.91
C PRO A 44 1.56 3.37 1.58
N GLY A 45 1.02 3.11 0.39
CA GLY A 45 -0.20 3.72 -0.12
C GLY A 45 -0.73 3.00 -1.35
N HIS A 46 -1.62 3.65 -2.09
CA HIS A 46 -2.17 3.12 -3.33
C HIS A 46 -1.77 3.97 -4.54
N LEU A 47 -1.61 3.31 -5.68
CA LEU A 47 -1.48 3.95 -6.99
C LEU A 47 -2.88 4.11 -7.61
N LYS A 48 -3.14 5.29 -8.19
CA LYS A 48 -4.28 5.55 -9.05
C LYS A 48 -3.76 5.74 -10.48
N LEU A 49 -3.89 4.69 -11.30
CA LEU A 49 -3.18 4.57 -12.56
C LEU A 49 -3.58 5.66 -13.57
N GLU A 50 -4.87 5.98 -13.66
CA GLU A 50 -5.41 7.01 -14.54
C GLU A 50 -4.87 8.41 -14.23
N GLU A 51 -4.51 8.66 -12.97
CA GLU A 51 -3.94 9.94 -12.54
C GLU A 51 -2.40 9.97 -12.54
N HIS A 52 -1.77 8.82 -12.82
CA HIS A 52 -0.32 8.64 -12.77
C HIS A 52 0.27 9.14 -11.45
N ALA A 53 -0.42 8.83 -10.36
CA ALA A 53 -0.07 9.31 -9.02
C ALA A 53 -0.43 8.31 -7.95
N ALA A 54 0.33 8.37 -6.86
CA ALA A 54 0.09 7.58 -5.66
C ALA A 54 -0.31 8.46 -4.48
N TYR A 55 -1.12 7.88 -3.60
CA TYR A 55 -1.74 8.55 -2.46
C TYR A 55 -1.37 7.85 -1.16
N PHE A 56 -0.98 8.64 -0.17
CA PHE A 56 -0.44 8.18 1.10
C PHE A 56 -1.11 8.93 2.25
N SER A 57 -1.34 8.24 3.36
CA SER A 57 -1.75 8.90 4.61
C SER A 57 -0.52 9.35 5.39
N TYR A 58 -0.50 10.60 5.83
CA TYR A 58 0.52 11.16 6.71
C TYR A 58 -0.09 12.15 7.69
N GLN A 59 0.05 11.92 8.99
CA GLN A 59 -0.47 12.80 10.06
C GLN A 59 -1.95 13.21 9.87
N GLY A 60 -2.79 12.25 9.44
CA GLY A 60 -4.22 12.50 9.18
C GLY A 60 -4.54 13.24 7.88
N GLN A 61 -3.54 13.49 7.04
CA GLN A 61 -3.69 14.16 5.74
C GLN A 61 -3.38 13.23 4.57
N SER A 62 -4.03 13.49 3.44
CA SER A 62 -3.72 12.85 2.17
C SER A 62 -2.51 13.53 1.52
N VAL A 63 -1.52 12.73 1.16
CA VAL A 63 -0.32 13.16 0.44
C VAL A 63 -0.32 12.52 -0.95
N ARG A 64 -0.32 13.35 -1.98
CA ARG A 64 -0.21 12.92 -3.39
C ARG A 64 1.25 13.00 -3.85
N LYS A 65 1.74 11.97 -4.55
CA LYS A 65 3.08 11.95 -5.18
C LYS A 65 3.01 11.43 -6.62
N ARG A 66 3.87 11.98 -7.48
CA ARG A 66 4.13 11.49 -8.84
C ARG A 66 5.44 10.70 -8.96
N GLU A 67 6.33 10.84 -7.98
CA GLU A 67 7.50 9.99 -7.82
C GLU A 67 7.27 9.03 -6.65
N PHE A 68 7.32 7.73 -6.93
CA PHE A 68 7.02 6.68 -5.96
C PHE A 68 7.65 5.36 -6.41
N GLN A 69 7.52 4.33 -5.58
CA GLN A 69 7.83 2.95 -5.96
C GLN A 69 6.55 2.15 -5.98
N VAL A 70 6.41 1.25 -6.95
CA VAL A 70 5.28 0.32 -7.02
C VAL A 70 5.78 -1.10 -6.75
N LEU A 71 4.95 -1.90 -6.07
CA LEU A 71 5.30 -3.27 -5.71
C LEU A 71 4.97 -4.21 -6.86
N LEU A 72 5.96 -4.96 -7.33
CA LEU A 72 5.84 -5.89 -8.44
C LEU A 72 6.21 -7.32 -8.02
N GLY A 73 5.41 -8.29 -8.45
CA GLY A 73 5.66 -9.71 -8.21
C GLY A 73 5.62 -10.14 -6.73
N GLY A 74 6.16 -11.33 -6.46
CA GLY A 74 6.12 -11.97 -5.14
C GLY A 74 5.00 -12.99 -4.99
N LYS A 75 5.15 -13.90 -4.01
CA LYS A 75 4.05 -14.75 -3.55
C LYS A 75 3.37 -14.04 -2.39
N LEU A 76 2.27 -13.36 -2.68
CA LEU A 76 1.59 -12.50 -1.72
C LEU A 76 0.19 -13.04 -1.43
N GLU A 77 -0.30 -12.83 -0.21
CA GLU A 77 -1.69 -13.11 0.16
C GLU A 77 -2.22 -12.10 1.15
N TRP A 78 -3.51 -11.81 1.05
CA TRP A 78 -4.24 -11.04 2.05
C TRP A 78 -4.71 -11.96 3.17
N ARG A 79 -4.55 -11.50 4.41
CA ARG A 79 -5.08 -12.17 5.59
C ARG A 79 -5.91 -11.19 6.39
N PHE A 80 -7.10 -11.60 6.80
CA PHE A 80 -7.90 -10.80 7.71
C PHE A 80 -7.16 -10.62 9.04
N HIS A 81 -7.24 -9.42 9.59
CA HIS A 81 -6.64 -9.04 10.86
C HIS A 81 -7.70 -8.39 11.75
N SER A 82 -7.87 -8.94 12.95
CA SER A 82 -8.80 -8.42 13.95
C SER A 82 -8.07 -7.58 15.00
N GLN A 83 -8.75 -6.57 15.53
CA GLN A 83 -8.22 -5.75 16.61
C GLN A 83 -7.76 -6.61 17.80
N GLY A 84 -6.58 -6.32 18.31
CA GLY A 84 -5.99 -6.99 19.47
C GLY A 84 -5.23 -8.28 19.17
N GLU A 85 -5.29 -8.78 17.93
CA GLU A 85 -4.41 -9.85 17.48
C GLU A 85 -3.01 -9.31 17.14
N PRO A 86 -1.94 -10.09 17.32
CA PRO A 86 -0.62 -9.71 16.83
C PRO A 86 -0.60 -9.77 15.29
N LEU A 87 0.06 -8.80 14.65
CA LEU A 87 0.28 -8.87 13.20
C LEU A 87 1.02 -10.16 12.81
N PRO A 88 0.70 -10.80 11.66
CA PRO A 88 1.43 -11.96 11.18
C PRO A 88 2.93 -11.71 11.05
N ALA A 89 3.76 -12.67 11.46
CA ALA A 89 5.22 -12.55 11.40
C ALA A 89 5.76 -12.36 9.96
N ASN A 90 5.01 -12.81 8.96
CA ASN A 90 5.31 -12.67 7.53
C ASN A 90 4.57 -11.48 6.88
N ALA A 91 4.06 -10.52 7.66
CA ALA A 91 3.49 -9.29 7.13
C ALA A 91 4.52 -8.53 6.30
N LEU A 92 4.11 -8.03 5.13
CA LEU A 92 5.00 -7.32 4.23
C LEU A 92 5.28 -5.91 4.77
N GLN A 93 6.48 -5.70 5.31
CA GLN A 93 6.96 -4.37 5.64
C GLN A 93 7.29 -3.61 4.34
N ALA A 94 6.50 -2.59 4.03
CA ALA A 94 6.70 -1.75 2.85
C ALA A 94 7.32 -0.40 3.18
N GLY A 95 7.35 -0.01 4.46
CA GLY A 95 7.77 1.33 4.86
C GLY A 95 8.30 1.40 6.28
N ARG A 96 8.59 2.64 6.70
CA ARG A 96 8.96 2.99 8.07
C ARG A 96 8.75 4.47 8.34
N THR A 97 8.49 4.81 9.60
CA THR A 97 8.47 6.20 10.05
C THR A 97 9.89 6.77 10.18
N CYS A 98 10.00 8.08 10.35
CA CYS A 98 11.27 8.76 10.64
C CYS A 98 11.91 8.31 11.96
N ARG A 99 11.14 7.68 12.85
CA ARG A 99 11.63 7.06 14.11
C ARG A 99 11.93 5.57 13.96
N HIS A 100 12.00 5.08 12.73
CA HIS A 100 12.25 3.66 12.39
C HIS A 100 11.14 2.70 12.85
N GLU A 101 9.94 3.17 13.16
CA GLU A 101 8.81 2.27 13.38
C GLU A 101 8.37 1.65 12.04
N PRO A 102 8.16 0.32 11.97
CA PRO A 102 7.79 -0.34 10.72
C PRO A 102 6.37 0.04 10.26
N LEU A 103 6.19 0.15 8.94
CA LEU A 103 4.88 0.30 8.32
C LEU A 103 4.65 -0.86 7.35
N PHE A 104 3.50 -1.50 7.48
CA PHE A 104 3.09 -2.65 6.67
C PHE A 104 2.03 -2.25 5.66
N VAL A 105 1.75 -3.14 4.70
CA VAL A 105 0.66 -2.94 3.73
C VAL A 105 -0.62 -3.54 4.28
N GLY A 106 -1.66 -2.73 4.34
CA GLY A 106 -3.02 -3.19 4.63
C GLY A 106 -4.00 -2.69 3.59
N ARG A 107 -5.18 -3.29 3.57
CA ARG A 107 -6.33 -2.79 2.81
C ARG A 107 -7.59 -2.81 3.65
N ILE A 108 -8.49 -1.88 3.35
CA ILE A 108 -9.83 -1.83 3.92
C ILE A 108 -10.86 -1.78 2.81
N GLU A 109 -12.06 -2.26 3.09
CA GLU A 109 -13.21 -2.05 2.23
C GLU A 109 -13.95 -0.77 2.62
N VAL A 110 -14.20 0.08 1.63
CA VAL A 110 -15.00 1.32 1.71
C VAL A 110 -15.96 1.30 0.52
N ASP A 111 -17.26 1.32 0.79
CA ASP A 111 -18.31 1.29 -0.24
C ASP A 111 -18.14 0.19 -1.30
N GLY A 112 -17.73 -1.01 -0.86
CA GLY A 112 -17.50 -2.17 -1.72
C GLY A 112 -16.18 -2.17 -2.49
N ILE A 113 -15.34 -1.13 -2.32
CA ILE A 113 -14.03 -1.01 -2.96
C ILE A 113 -12.94 -1.31 -1.93
N LYS A 114 -12.00 -2.19 -2.29
CA LYS A 114 -10.83 -2.49 -1.46
C LYS A 114 -9.68 -1.53 -1.76
N LEU A 115 -9.33 -0.70 -0.78
CA LEU A 115 -8.30 0.33 -0.93
C LEU A 115 -7.06 -0.01 -0.11
N ASN A 116 -5.89 0.15 -0.73
CA ASN A 116 -4.61 -0.13 -0.10
C ASN A 116 -4.09 1.10 0.66
N GLY A 117 -3.39 0.86 1.75
CA GLY A 117 -2.75 1.88 2.54
C GLY A 117 -1.67 1.31 3.44
N HIS A 118 -1.44 1.96 4.59
CA HIS A 118 -0.43 1.50 5.52
C HIS A 118 -1.05 1.03 6.83
N VAL A 119 -0.40 0.05 7.45
CA VAL A 119 -0.70 -0.39 8.81
C VAL A 119 0.42 0.09 9.71
N GLN A 120 0.03 0.81 10.77
CA GLN A 120 0.91 1.17 11.87
C GLN A 120 0.33 0.58 13.15
N ARG A 121 1.09 -0.34 13.78
CA ARG A 121 0.61 -1.12 14.93
C ARG A 121 -0.63 -1.93 14.57
N ASP A 122 -1.80 -1.57 15.09
CA ASP A 122 -3.06 -2.31 14.96
C ASP A 122 -4.15 -1.49 14.24
N VAL A 123 -3.73 -0.53 13.40
CA VAL A 123 -4.61 0.37 12.66
C VAL A 123 -4.15 0.46 11.22
N CYS A 124 -5.09 0.29 10.28
CA CYS A 124 -4.89 0.52 8.86
C CYS A 124 -5.43 1.89 8.47
N TYR A 125 -4.63 2.65 7.73
CA TYR A 125 -4.97 3.98 7.22
C TYR A 125 -4.96 3.95 5.70
N VAL A 126 -6.05 4.39 5.08
CA VAL A 126 -6.15 4.55 3.61
C VAL A 126 -6.60 5.96 3.26
N VAL A 127 -6.33 6.37 2.03
CA VAL A 127 -6.82 7.64 1.48
C VAL A 127 -8.00 7.35 0.56
N VAL A 128 -9.11 8.07 0.75
CA VAL A 128 -10.30 8.02 -0.11
C VAL A 128 -10.73 9.46 -0.38
N ASP A 129 -10.80 9.85 -1.65
CA ASP A 129 -11.24 11.20 -2.08
C ASP A 129 -10.56 12.36 -1.30
N GLY A 130 -9.25 12.20 -1.05
CA GLY A 130 -8.44 13.18 -0.33
C GLY A 130 -8.57 13.14 1.21
N GLN A 131 -9.42 12.28 1.76
CA GLN A 131 -9.59 12.08 3.19
C GLN A 131 -8.85 10.83 3.67
N VAL A 132 -8.37 10.84 4.91
CA VAL A 132 -7.78 9.66 5.55
C VAL A 132 -8.85 8.92 6.33
N ILE A 133 -9.04 7.64 6.03
CA ILE A 133 -9.91 6.73 6.78
C ILE A 133 -9.03 5.76 7.56
N GLU A 134 -9.35 5.56 8.83
CA GLU A 134 -8.69 4.59 9.71
C GLU A 134 -9.65 3.46 10.12
N LYS A 135 -9.16 2.21 10.13
CA LYS A 135 -9.90 1.06 10.68
C LYS A 135 -8.98 0.12 11.46
N LYS A 136 -9.55 -0.52 12.48
CA LYS A 136 -8.89 -1.57 13.28
C LYS A 136 -9.22 -3.00 12.81
N SER A 137 -10.15 -3.13 11.88
CA SER A 137 -10.41 -4.38 11.16
C SER A 137 -10.05 -4.16 9.69
N PHE A 138 -9.10 -4.94 9.21
CA PHE A 138 -8.51 -4.77 7.88
C PHE A 138 -7.95 -6.11 7.39
N GLU A 139 -7.51 -6.15 6.14
CA GLU A 139 -6.69 -7.25 5.63
C GLU A 139 -5.24 -6.78 5.56
N ILE A 140 -4.30 -7.61 6.01
CA ILE A 140 -2.86 -7.36 5.94
C ILE A 140 -2.22 -8.20 4.85
N LEU A 141 -1.32 -7.59 4.08
CA LEU A 141 -0.59 -8.27 3.04
C LEU A 141 0.58 -9.05 3.64
N THR A 142 0.69 -10.32 3.30
CA THR A 142 1.75 -11.20 3.79
C THR A 142 2.52 -11.86 2.65
N VAL A 143 3.74 -12.32 2.91
CA VAL A 143 4.61 -13.04 1.97
C VAL A 143 4.57 -14.54 2.26
N LYS A 144 4.40 -15.37 1.21
CA LYS A 144 4.50 -16.84 1.29
C LYS A 144 5.88 -17.37 0.94
#